data_AF-A0A314ZDN4-F1
#
_entry.id   AF-A0A314ZDN4-F1
#
_cell.length_a   1.000
_cell.length_b   1.000
_cell.length_c   1.000
_cell.angle_alpha   90.00
_cell.angle_beta   90.00
_cell.angle_gamma   90.00
#
_symmetry.space_group_name_H-M   'P 1'
#
loop_
_entity.id
_entity.type
_entity.pdbx_description
1 polymer ?
#
loop_
_entity_poly.entity_id
_entity_poly.type
_entity_poly.pdbx_seq_one_letter_code
_entity_poly.pdbx_strand_id
1 'polypeptide(L)'
;MVDENTICVAAILGSTLNGEFEDVKRLNDLLVEKNKETGWDTPIHVDAASGGFIAPFLYPELEWDFRLPLVKSINVSGHKYGLVYAGIGWVIWRNKEDLPEELIFHINYLGADQPTFTLNFSKGSSQVIAQYYQLIRLGFEVDTLPSKLSSNVKAADEKDAKPAETRALESKKSDLEKTREITTIWRKFVTARKQKMNVVC
;
A
#
# COMPACT_ATOMS: atom_id res chain seq x y z
N MET A 1 5.54 -0.91 -33.00
CA MET A 1 5.53 0.14 -31.97
C MET A 1 6.74 -0.03 -31.04
N VAL A 2 7.12 1.03 -30.35
CA VAL A 2 8.51 1.47 -30.07
C VAL A 2 9.20 1.98 -31.33
N ASP A 3 9.61 3.24 -31.27
CA ASP A 3 10.39 4.02 -32.24
C ASP A 3 11.41 4.90 -31.48
N GLU A 4 12.20 5.68 -32.21
CA GLU A 4 13.25 6.54 -31.65
C GLU A 4 12.73 7.65 -30.72
N ASN A 5 11.42 7.93 -30.71
CA ASN A 5 10.80 8.95 -29.86
C ASN A 5 10.14 8.35 -28.60
N THR A 6 10.25 7.03 -28.42
CA THR A 6 9.60 6.33 -27.31
C THR A 6 10.37 6.50 -26.00
N ILE A 7 9.79 7.24 -25.05
CA ILE A 7 10.41 7.53 -23.75
C ILE A 7 10.47 6.33 -22.80
N CYS A 8 9.48 5.43 -22.87
CA CYS A 8 9.44 4.16 -22.16
C CYS A 8 8.31 3.27 -22.70
N VAL A 9 8.32 2.00 -22.33
CA VAL A 9 7.16 1.11 -22.41
C VAL A 9 6.60 0.91 -21.01
N ALA A 10 5.31 1.17 -20.83
CA ALA A 10 4.61 0.94 -19.57
C ALA A 10 3.89 -0.41 -19.59
N ALA A 11 4.30 -1.33 -18.72
CA ALA A 11 3.63 -2.62 -18.51
C ALA A 11 2.77 -2.58 -17.24
N ILE A 12 1.62 -3.25 -17.26
CA ILE A 12 0.65 -3.23 -16.16
C ILE A 12 0.69 -4.57 -15.41
N LEU A 13 1.10 -4.51 -14.14
CA LEU A 13 1.04 -5.66 -13.23
C LEU A 13 -0.24 -5.61 -12.41
N GLY A 14 -1.33 -6.11 -13.00
CA GLY A 14 -2.65 -6.20 -12.38
C GLY A 14 -3.63 -5.21 -13.01
N SER A 15 -4.06 -5.51 -14.24
CA SER A 15 -5.03 -4.73 -15.01
C SER A 15 -6.30 -4.44 -14.21
N THR A 16 -6.79 -3.21 -14.32
CA THR A 16 -8.04 -2.80 -13.65
C THR A 16 -9.28 -3.44 -14.28
N LEU A 17 -9.17 -3.97 -15.49
CA LEU A 17 -10.29 -4.54 -16.25
C LEU A 17 -10.55 -6.00 -15.86
N ASN A 18 -9.50 -6.81 -15.75
CA ASN A 18 -9.61 -8.25 -15.53
C ASN A 18 -8.68 -8.79 -14.41
N GLY A 19 -7.82 -7.96 -13.82
CA GLY A 19 -6.86 -8.36 -12.79
C GLY A 19 -5.63 -9.09 -13.30
N GLU A 20 -5.45 -9.21 -14.62
CA GLU A 20 -4.35 -9.96 -15.22
C GLU A 20 -3.00 -9.25 -15.08
N PHE A 21 -1.93 -10.04 -14.98
CA PHE A 21 -0.56 -9.56 -15.04
C PHE A 21 -0.09 -9.61 -16.49
N GLU A 22 0.30 -8.47 -17.05
CA GLU A 22 1.01 -8.47 -18.33
C GLU A 22 2.37 -9.17 -18.16
N ASP A 23 2.84 -9.82 -19.23
CA ASP A 23 4.09 -10.57 -19.24
C ASP A 23 5.30 -9.63 -19.35
N VAL A 24 5.67 -9.00 -18.23
CA VAL A 24 6.77 -8.04 -18.14
C VAL A 24 8.10 -8.68 -18.52
N LYS A 25 8.31 -9.96 -18.17
CA LYS A 25 9.51 -10.71 -18.54
C LYS A 25 9.64 -10.83 -20.05
N ARG A 26 8.60 -11.31 -20.73
CA ARG A 26 8.61 -11.42 -22.19
C ARG A 26 8.75 -10.07 -22.87
N LEU A 27 8.13 -9.02 -22.33
CA LEU A 27 8.32 -7.66 -22.81
C LEU A 27 9.79 -7.22 -22.70
N ASN A 28 10.41 -7.42 -21.54
CA ASN A 28 11.82 -7.14 -21.33
C ASN A 28 12.70 -7.87 -22.35
N ASP A 29 12.50 -9.16 -22.54
CA ASP A 29 13.33 -9.98 -23.42
C ASP A 29 13.24 -9.50 -24.89
N LEU A 30 12.03 -9.19 -25.38
CA LEU A 30 11.84 -8.65 -26.72
C LEU A 30 12.44 -7.25 -26.89
N LEU A 31 12.32 -6.40 -25.85
CA LEU A 31 12.83 -5.04 -25.89
C LEU A 31 14.36 -4.99 -25.79
N VAL A 32 14.99 -5.94 -25.09
CA VAL A 32 16.45 -6.12 -25.08
C VAL A 32 16.96 -6.39 -26.49
N GLU A 33 16.35 -7.33 -27.22
CA GLU A 33 16.77 -7.61 -28.60
C GLU A 33 16.56 -6.38 -29.50
N LYS A 34 15.43 -5.70 -29.37
CA LYS A 34 15.18 -4.46 -30.13
C LYS A 34 16.19 -3.36 -29.82
N ASN A 35 16.55 -3.16 -28.55
CA ASN A 35 17.56 -2.17 -28.16
C ASN A 35 18.95 -2.51 -28.71
N LYS A 36 19.30 -3.80 -28.87
CA LYS A 36 20.55 -4.22 -29.54
C LYS A 36 20.55 -3.85 -31.03
N GLU A 37 19.39 -3.97 -31.69
CA GLU A 37 19.24 -3.64 -33.11
C GLU A 37 19.23 -2.13 -33.35
N THR A 38 18.56 -1.35 -32.50
CA THR A 38 18.30 0.07 -32.74
C THR A 38 19.27 1.01 -32.01
N GLY A 39 19.85 0.59 -30.89
CA GLY A 39 20.69 1.42 -30.03
C GLY A 39 19.93 2.49 -29.22
N TRP A 40 18.59 2.43 -29.16
CA TRP A 40 17.78 3.48 -28.50
C TRP A 40 17.70 3.40 -26.98
N ASP A 41 18.06 2.26 -26.38
CA ASP A 41 18.00 2.01 -24.93
C ASP A 41 16.61 2.33 -24.30
N THR A 42 15.52 1.93 -24.98
CA THR A 42 14.16 2.18 -24.49
C THR A 42 13.91 1.44 -23.16
N PRO A 43 13.51 2.13 -22.08
CA PRO A 43 13.29 1.53 -20.76
C PRO A 43 11.86 1.02 -20.57
N ILE A 44 11.65 0.26 -19.49
CA ILE A 44 10.35 -0.21 -19.00
C ILE A 44 10.00 0.49 -17.68
N HIS A 45 8.75 0.97 -17.60
CA HIS A 45 8.09 1.31 -16.35
C HIS A 45 7.04 0.25 -16.03
N VAL A 46 6.94 -0.19 -14.78
CA VAL A 46 5.88 -1.12 -14.36
C VAL A 46 4.85 -0.39 -13.51
N ASP A 47 3.63 -0.26 -14.04
CA ASP A 47 2.47 0.11 -13.23
C ASP A 47 2.02 -1.13 -12.43
N ALA A 48 2.58 -1.25 -11.23
CA ALA A 48 2.22 -2.26 -10.25
C ALA A 48 1.27 -1.70 -9.19
N ALA A 49 0.38 -0.75 -9.54
CA ALA A 49 -0.48 -0.07 -8.57
C ALA A 49 -1.21 -1.05 -7.63
N SER A 50 -1.76 -2.12 -8.19
CA SER A 50 -2.37 -3.24 -7.46
C SER A 50 -1.37 -4.37 -7.21
N GLY A 51 -0.76 -4.92 -8.27
CA GLY A 51 0.05 -6.13 -8.22
C GLY A 51 1.32 -6.02 -7.36
N GLY A 52 1.82 -4.81 -7.11
CA GLY A 52 3.08 -4.58 -6.39
C GLY A 52 3.05 -5.00 -4.91
N PHE A 53 1.86 -5.08 -4.29
CA PHE A 53 1.68 -5.65 -2.95
C PHE A 53 1.01 -7.05 -2.98
N ILE A 54 0.94 -7.69 -4.16
CA ILE A 54 0.40 -9.06 -4.31
C ILE A 54 1.52 -10.00 -4.74
N ALA A 55 2.15 -9.72 -5.89
CA ALA A 55 3.09 -10.61 -6.53
C ALA A 55 4.28 -11.00 -5.64
N PRO A 56 4.89 -10.10 -4.85
CA PRO A 56 5.99 -10.49 -3.95
C PRO A 56 5.62 -11.54 -2.89
N PHE A 57 4.34 -11.64 -2.53
CA PHE A 57 3.88 -12.54 -1.47
C PHE A 57 3.29 -13.84 -2.02
N LEU A 58 2.50 -13.75 -3.11
CA LEU A 58 1.83 -14.93 -3.68
C LEU A 58 2.61 -15.59 -4.81
N TYR A 59 3.44 -14.83 -5.52
CA TYR A 59 4.16 -15.29 -6.72
C TYR A 59 5.62 -14.80 -6.70
N PRO A 60 6.41 -15.14 -5.65
CA PRO A 60 7.77 -14.60 -5.48
C PRO A 60 8.71 -14.95 -6.64
N GLU A 61 8.49 -16.10 -7.28
CA GLU A 61 9.27 -16.57 -8.44
C GLU A 61 8.95 -15.82 -9.74
N LEU A 62 7.84 -15.08 -9.80
CA LEU A 62 7.48 -14.31 -10.99
C LEU A 62 8.47 -13.15 -11.15
N GLU A 63 9.20 -13.13 -12.26
CA GLU A 63 10.10 -12.03 -12.62
C GLU A 63 9.30 -10.90 -13.28
N TRP A 64 9.10 -9.80 -12.55
CA TRP A 64 8.38 -8.62 -13.06
C TRP A 64 9.01 -7.29 -12.61
N ASP A 65 9.85 -7.33 -11.59
CA ASP A 65 10.40 -6.16 -10.91
C ASP A 65 11.83 -5.84 -11.39
N PHE A 66 12.63 -5.17 -10.55
CA PHE A 66 14.01 -4.80 -10.84
C PHE A 66 14.96 -5.99 -11.10
N ARG A 67 14.54 -7.24 -10.93
CA ARG A 67 15.27 -8.40 -11.49
C ARG A 67 15.43 -8.29 -13.00
N LEU A 68 14.47 -7.69 -13.70
CA LEU A 68 14.53 -7.44 -15.14
C LEU A 68 15.35 -6.16 -15.42
N PRO A 69 16.36 -6.20 -16.30
CA PRO A 69 17.33 -5.11 -16.47
C PRO A 69 16.73 -3.83 -17.07
N LEU A 70 15.72 -3.94 -17.94
CA LEU A 70 15.10 -2.76 -18.56
C LEU A 70 14.05 -2.09 -17.66
N VAL A 71 13.66 -2.71 -16.54
CA VAL A 71 12.76 -2.07 -15.57
C VAL A 71 13.53 -1.00 -14.81
N LYS A 72 13.24 0.27 -15.12
CA LYS A 72 13.90 1.44 -14.52
C LYS A 72 13.09 2.12 -13.43
N SER A 73 11.77 1.95 -13.43
CA SER A 73 10.93 2.45 -12.35
C SER A 73 9.64 1.63 -12.19
N ILE A 74 9.12 1.62 -10.97
CA ILE A 74 7.90 0.88 -10.59
C ILE A 74 7.04 1.77 -9.70
N ASN A 75 5.75 1.87 -9.97
CA ASN A 75 4.79 2.46 -9.03
C ASN A 75 3.96 1.40 -8.31
N VAL A 76 3.55 1.68 -7.07
CA VAL A 76 2.61 0.85 -6.31
C VAL A 76 1.71 1.71 -5.42
N SER A 77 0.42 1.37 -5.31
CA SER A 77 -0.53 2.08 -4.45
C SER A 77 -0.62 1.41 -3.09
N GLY A 78 -0.07 2.05 -2.05
CA GLY A 78 -0.19 1.58 -0.67
C GLY A 78 -1.64 1.46 -0.19
N HIS A 79 -2.52 2.30 -0.72
CA HIS A 79 -3.94 2.27 -0.42
C HIS A 79 -4.78 1.28 -1.25
N LYS A 80 -4.13 0.42 -2.05
CA LYS A 80 -4.76 -0.74 -2.68
C LYS A 80 -4.46 -1.99 -1.84
N TYR A 81 -3.59 -2.87 -2.33
CA TYR A 81 -3.19 -4.09 -1.61
C TYR A 81 -2.09 -3.85 -0.58
N GLY A 82 -1.58 -2.63 -0.42
CA GLY A 82 -0.68 -2.25 0.68
C GLY A 82 -1.38 -2.07 2.03
N LEU A 83 -2.70 -2.26 2.08
CA LEU A 83 -3.53 -2.32 3.29
C LEU A 83 -3.55 -1.02 4.13
N VAL A 84 -3.48 0.14 3.46
CA VAL A 84 -3.66 1.46 4.08
C VAL A 84 -4.91 2.13 3.52
N TYR A 85 -5.49 3.07 4.27
CA TYR A 85 -6.56 3.92 3.75
C TYR A 85 -6.07 4.81 2.60
N ALA A 86 -7.01 5.31 1.79
CA ALA A 86 -6.74 6.20 0.65
C ALA A 86 -5.80 7.38 1.01
N GLY A 87 -4.83 7.65 0.13
CA GLY A 87 -3.91 8.79 0.27
C GLY A 87 -2.41 8.46 0.30
N ILE A 88 -1.99 7.24 -0.05
CA ILE A 88 -0.57 6.87 -0.16
C ILE A 88 -0.24 6.01 -1.39
N GLY A 89 0.80 6.41 -2.12
CA GLY A 89 1.40 5.66 -3.21
C GLY A 89 2.91 5.81 -3.18
N TRP A 90 3.59 4.91 -3.86
CA TRP A 90 5.05 4.83 -3.93
C TRP A 90 5.47 4.73 -5.38
N VAL A 91 6.59 5.36 -5.70
CA VAL A 91 7.32 5.18 -6.95
C VAL A 91 8.78 5.00 -6.60
N ILE A 92 9.40 4.00 -7.20
CA ILE A 92 10.78 3.61 -6.92
C ILE A 92 11.52 3.59 -8.26
N TRP A 93 12.71 4.19 -8.29
CA TRP A 93 13.65 4.09 -9.41
C TRP A 93 14.69 3.03 -9.11
N ARG A 94 15.18 2.35 -10.14
CA ARG A 94 16.20 1.31 -10.02
C ARG A 94 17.51 1.90 -9.51
N ASN A 95 18.02 2.92 -10.20
CA ASN A 95 19.26 3.62 -9.87
C ASN A 95 19.04 5.13 -9.77
N LYS A 96 20.01 5.85 -9.19
CA LYS A 96 19.98 7.32 -9.13
C LYS A 96 19.94 7.95 -10.53
N GLU A 97 20.66 7.38 -11.49
CA GLU A 97 20.72 7.84 -12.88
C GLU A 97 19.37 7.78 -13.62
N ASP A 98 18.42 6.94 -13.16
CA ASP A 98 17.09 6.83 -13.77
C ASP A 98 16.14 7.97 -13.32
N LEU A 99 16.58 8.83 -12.40
CA LEU A 99 15.87 10.04 -11.99
C LEU A 99 16.73 11.28 -12.31
N PRO A 100 16.40 12.02 -13.37
CA PRO A 100 17.15 13.22 -13.74
C PRO A 100 17.20 14.24 -12.59
N GLU A 101 18.42 14.70 -12.24
CA GLU A 101 18.68 15.54 -11.08
C GLU A 101 17.99 16.91 -11.20
N GLU A 102 17.79 17.42 -12.42
CA GLU A 102 17.07 18.66 -12.69
C GLU A 102 15.59 18.62 -12.30
N LEU A 103 15.03 17.43 -12.07
CA LEU A 103 13.67 17.26 -11.57
C LEU A 103 13.61 17.33 -10.03
N ILE A 104 14.75 17.24 -9.35
CA ILE A 104 14.84 17.20 -7.90
C ILE A 104 14.94 18.62 -7.35
N PHE A 105 14.03 18.96 -6.44
CA PHE A 105 14.06 20.21 -5.71
C PHE A 105 14.72 20.02 -4.34
N HIS A 106 15.73 20.83 -4.08
CA HIS A 106 16.47 20.83 -2.82
C HIS A 106 15.88 21.87 -1.85
N ILE A 107 15.27 21.41 -0.77
CA ILE A 107 14.60 22.25 0.24
C ILE A 107 15.43 22.21 1.53
N ASN A 108 15.49 23.32 2.25
CA ASN A 108 16.25 23.42 3.50
C ASN A 108 15.40 23.89 4.70
N TYR A 109 14.25 23.24 4.94
CA TYR A 109 13.28 23.69 5.93
C TYR A 109 13.73 23.49 7.39
N LEU A 110 14.65 22.55 7.65
CA LEU A 110 15.13 22.18 8.98
C LEU A 110 16.66 22.33 9.14
N GLY A 111 17.30 23.10 8.27
CA GLY A 111 18.75 23.38 8.34
C GLY A 111 19.65 22.34 7.65
N ALA A 112 19.07 21.30 7.05
CA ALA A 112 19.76 20.36 6.16
C ALA A 112 19.04 20.24 4.81
N ASP A 113 19.80 19.87 3.78
CA ASP A 113 19.28 19.63 2.43
C ASP A 113 18.32 18.43 2.40
N GLN A 114 17.17 18.62 1.75
CA GLN A 114 16.12 17.63 1.59
C GLN A 114 15.78 17.54 0.09
N PRO A 115 16.25 16.50 -0.63
CA PRO A 115 15.88 16.28 -2.01
C PRO A 115 14.42 15.84 -2.09
N THR A 116 13.61 16.60 -2.82
CA THR A 116 12.18 16.35 -3.00
C THR A 116 11.84 16.25 -4.47
N PHE A 117 11.13 15.17 -4.82
CA PHE A 117 10.57 14.98 -6.16
C PHE A 117 9.09 14.64 -6.03
N THR A 118 8.27 15.69 -5.94
CA THR A 118 6.83 15.56 -5.71
C THR A 118 6.06 16.67 -6.40
N LEU A 119 4.91 16.35 -6.99
CA LEU A 119 3.98 17.37 -7.51
C LEU A 119 3.21 18.10 -6.40
N ASN A 120 3.02 17.45 -5.25
CA ASN A 120 2.31 17.99 -4.10
C ASN A 120 3.29 18.63 -3.12
N PHE A 121 2.84 19.66 -2.39
CA PHE A 121 3.60 20.26 -1.29
C PHE A 121 3.03 19.80 0.06
N SER A 122 2.27 20.65 0.75
CA SER A 122 1.65 20.32 2.04
C SER A 122 0.64 19.18 1.92
N LYS A 123 0.81 18.14 2.73
CA LYS A 123 -0.10 16.97 2.80
C LYS A 123 -0.03 16.31 4.18
N GLY A 124 -1.03 15.49 4.50
CA GLY A 124 -1.03 14.67 5.72
C GLY A 124 0.05 13.57 5.66
N SER A 125 0.67 13.28 6.81
CA SER A 125 1.66 12.21 6.97
C SER A 125 1.08 10.92 7.57
N SER A 126 -0.19 10.92 7.96
CA SER A 126 -0.84 9.79 8.63
C SER A 126 -0.81 8.51 7.79
N GLN A 127 -1.00 8.59 6.48
CA GLN A 127 -0.96 7.40 5.61
C GLN A 127 0.46 6.84 5.46
N VAL A 128 1.50 7.67 5.48
CA VAL A 128 2.90 7.19 5.50
C VAL A 128 3.18 6.44 6.79
N ILE A 129 2.75 6.99 7.94
CA ILE A 129 2.88 6.35 9.25
C ILE A 129 2.10 5.03 9.29
N ALA A 130 0.87 5.02 8.77
CA ALA A 130 0.05 3.82 8.70
C ALA A 130 0.67 2.76 7.78
N GLN A 131 1.28 3.14 6.65
CA GLN A 131 1.99 2.20 5.79
C GLN A 131 3.16 1.56 6.54
N TYR A 132 3.96 2.36 7.23
CA TYR A 132 5.07 1.83 8.03
C TYR A 132 4.58 0.89 9.13
N TYR A 133 3.49 1.24 9.81
CA TYR A 133 2.83 0.35 10.78
C TYR A 133 2.43 -1.00 10.15
N GLN A 134 1.78 -1.00 8.99
CA GLN A 134 1.38 -2.25 8.33
C GLN A 134 2.60 -3.12 7.97
N LEU A 135 3.67 -2.51 7.45
CA LEU A 135 4.91 -3.20 7.10
C LEU A 135 5.55 -3.88 8.31
N ILE A 136 5.69 -3.19 9.45
CA ILE A 136 6.33 -3.76 10.65
C ILE A 136 5.40 -4.68 11.44
N ARG A 137 4.08 -4.46 11.37
CA ARG A 137 3.09 -5.30 12.06
C ARG A 137 3.01 -6.66 11.35
N LEU A 138 2.78 -6.66 10.04
CA LEU A 138 2.48 -7.88 9.29
C LEU A 138 3.76 -8.56 8.78
N GLY A 139 4.77 -7.79 8.41
CA GLY A 139 5.99 -8.33 7.80
C GLY A 139 5.70 -9.13 6.54
N PHE A 140 6.54 -10.13 6.28
CA PHE A 140 6.34 -11.09 5.18
C PHE A 140 5.34 -12.20 5.51
N GLU A 141 4.90 -12.35 6.76
CA GLU A 141 3.94 -13.38 7.20
C GLU A 141 2.51 -13.13 6.69
N VAL A 142 2.29 -12.07 5.91
CA VAL A 142 0.98 -11.69 5.37
C VAL A 142 0.36 -12.80 4.50
N ASP A 143 1.18 -13.61 3.83
CA ASP A 143 0.77 -14.77 3.05
C ASP A 143 0.24 -15.93 3.92
N THR A 144 0.71 -16.02 5.16
CA THR A 144 0.25 -17.02 6.13
C THR A 144 -1.05 -16.65 6.83
N LEU A 145 -1.49 -15.38 6.70
CA LEU A 145 -2.70 -14.92 7.36
C LEU A 145 -3.94 -15.56 6.72
N PRO A 146 -4.88 -16.06 7.54
CA PRO A 146 -6.09 -16.66 7.02
C PRO A 146 -6.91 -15.59 6.27
N SER A 147 -7.36 -15.92 5.06
CA SER A 147 -8.20 -15.06 4.19
C SER A 147 -9.55 -14.67 4.81
N LYS A 148 -9.90 -15.27 5.94
CA LYS A 148 -11.06 -14.95 6.76
C LYS A 148 -10.61 -14.69 8.19
N LEU A 149 -11.05 -13.57 8.77
CA LEU A 149 -11.13 -13.47 10.22
C LEU A 149 -12.10 -14.57 10.69
N SER A 150 -11.57 -15.70 11.19
CA SER A 150 -12.41 -16.63 11.94
C SER A 150 -12.82 -15.89 13.20
N SER A 151 -14.12 -15.59 13.35
CA SER A 151 -14.70 -14.91 14.50
C SER A 151 -14.67 -15.73 15.80
N ASN A 152 -13.77 -16.70 15.93
CA ASN A 152 -13.66 -17.60 17.07
C ASN A 152 -12.37 -17.33 17.85
N VAL A 153 -12.25 -16.14 18.43
CA VAL A 153 -11.41 -15.98 19.62
C VAL A 153 -12.21 -16.54 20.79
N LYS A 154 -12.05 -17.83 21.08
CA LYS A 154 -12.42 -18.35 22.40
C LYS A 154 -11.36 -17.82 23.37
N ALA A 155 -11.80 -16.94 24.27
CA ALA A 155 -10.99 -16.47 25.38
C ALA A 155 -10.48 -17.67 26.20
N ALA A 156 -9.26 -17.51 26.69
CA ALA A 156 -8.46 -18.50 27.39
C ALA A 156 -9.15 -19.14 28.60
N ASP A 157 -8.67 -20.34 28.92
CA ASP A 157 -9.07 -21.22 30.01
C ASP A 157 -9.25 -20.53 31.38
N GLU A 158 -10.43 -20.75 31.99
CA GLU A 158 -10.56 -20.85 33.44
C GLU A 158 -11.27 -22.18 33.75
N LYS A 159 -10.49 -23.13 34.27
CA LYS A 159 -10.99 -24.35 34.91
C LYS A 159 -11.53 -23.94 36.29
N ASP A 160 -12.83 -24.13 36.50
CA ASP A 160 -13.49 -24.62 37.73
C ASP A 160 -14.90 -24.02 37.90
N ALA A 161 -15.95 -24.74 37.44
CA ALA A 161 -17.28 -24.71 38.06
C ALA A 161 -18.19 -25.82 37.50
N LYS A 162 -18.87 -26.55 38.40
CA LYS A 162 -19.90 -27.57 38.13
C LYS A 162 -21.23 -26.94 37.65
N PRO A 163 -22.15 -27.74 37.07
CA PRO A 163 -23.24 -27.23 36.23
C PRO A 163 -24.53 -26.96 37.03
N ALA A 164 -25.20 -25.83 36.75
CA ALA A 164 -26.67 -25.71 36.76
C ALA A 164 -27.17 -24.34 36.28
N GLU A 165 -28.28 -24.40 35.54
CA GLU A 165 -29.38 -23.42 35.44
C GLU A 165 -29.36 -22.26 34.40
N THR A 166 -30.30 -22.43 33.45
CA THR A 166 -31.12 -21.43 32.73
C THR A 166 -30.45 -20.14 32.27
N ARG A 167 -29.92 -20.18 31.04
CA ARG A 167 -29.48 -19.00 30.30
C ARG A 167 -30.71 -18.21 29.80
N ALA A 168 -30.96 -17.06 30.40
CA ALA A 168 -31.79 -16.02 29.79
C ALA A 168 -31.19 -15.63 28.43
N LEU A 169 -32.01 -15.65 27.38
CA LEU A 169 -31.66 -15.16 26.06
C LEU A 169 -31.46 -13.64 26.13
N GLU A 170 -30.21 -13.20 26.26
CA GLU A 170 -29.86 -11.81 25.97
C GLU A 170 -30.10 -11.55 24.47
N SER A 171 -31.13 -10.75 24.21
CA SER A 171 -31.47 -10.27 22.88
C SER A 171 -30.27 -9.55 22.26
N LYS A 172 -29.83 -9.99 21.07
CA LYS A 172 -28.83 -9.29 20.28
C LYS A 172 -29.37 -7.89 19.95
N LYS A 173 -28.72 -6.85 20.49
CA LYS A 173 -29.01 -5.46 20.11
C LYS A 173 -29.01 -5.32 18.59
N SER A 174 -30.05 -4.67 18.07
CA SER A 174 -30.16 -4.38 16.64
C SER A 174 -28.98 -3.50 16.19
N ASP A 175 -28.64 -3.54 14.91
CA ASP A 175 -27.53 -2.72 14.39
C ASP A 175 -27.78 -1.22 14.53
N LEU A 176 -29.05 -0.82 14.62
CA LEU A 176 -29.49 0.54 14.87
C LEU A 176 -29.21 0.98 16.33
N GLU A 177 -29.36 0.06 17.30
CA GLU A 177 -29.01 0.30 18.70
C GLU A 177 -27.49 0.39 18.89
N LYS A 178 -26.73 -0.48 18.23
CA LYS A 178 -25.25 -0.41 18.24
C LYS A 178 -24.76 0.91 17.65
N THR A 179 -25.35 1.35 16.53
CA THR A 179 -25.01 2.62 15.89
C THR A 179 -25.29 3.82 16.81
N ARG A 180 -26.43 3.81 17.50
CA ARG A 180 -26.81 4.85 18.48
C ARG A 180 -25.87 4.87 19.69
N GLU A 181 -25.45 3.70 20.16
CA GLU A 181 -24.54 3.56 21.30
C GLU A 181 -23.14 4.09 20.96
N ILE A 182 -22.61 3.69 19.80
CA ILE A 182 -21.34 4.22 19.25
C ILE A 182 -21.41 5.74 19.08
N THR A 183 -22.50 6.26 18.50
CA THR A 183 -22.69 7.71 18.29
C THR A 183 -22.72 8.47 19.61
N THR A 184 -23.38 7.91 20.64
CA THR A 184 -23.45 8.50 21.98
C THR A 184 -22.08 8.54 22.65
N ILE A 185 -21.30 7.45 22.55
CA ILE A 185 -19.93 7.38 23.08
C ILE A 185 -19.04 8.39 22.37
N TRP A 186 -19.11 8.48 21.04
CA TRP A 186 -18.34 9.43 20.25
C TRP A 186 -18.68 10.88 20.59
N ARG A 187 -19.97 11.18 20.77
CA ARG A 187 -20.42 12.52 21.19
C ARG A 187 -19.85 12.88 22.56
N LYS A 188 -19.92 11.97 23.54
CA LYS A 188 -19.33 12.18 24.88
C LYS A 188 -17.83 12.42 24.81
N PHE A 189 -17.11 11.64 24.01
CA PHE A 189 -15.68 11.78 23.81
C PHE A 189 -15.28 13.15 23.21
N VAL A 190 -16.00 13.58 22.17
CA VAL A 190 -15.76 14.89 21.53
C VAL A 190 -16.09 16.04 22.47
N THR A 191 -17.21 15.96 23.19
CA THR A 191 -17.60 17.00 24.16
C THR A 191 -16.59 17.12 25.30
N ALA A 192 -16.10 15.98 25.83
CA ALA A 192 -15.07 15.96 26.87
C ALA A 192 -13.73 16.55 26.40
N ARG A 193 -13.38 16.41 25.12
CA ARG A 193 -12.18 17.02 24.54
C ARG A 193 -12.34 18.49 24.18
N LYS A 194 -13.53 18.93 23.73
CA LYS A 194 -13.82 20.35 23.54
C LYS A 194 -13.67 21.16 24.84
N GLN A 195 -14.07 20.59 25.98
CA GLN A 195 -13.86 21.25 27.28
C GLN A 195 -12.38 21.39 27.67
N LYS A 196 -11.50 20.49 27.20
CA LYS A 196 -10.05 20.57 27.44
C LYS A 196 -9.29 21.50 26.48
N MET A 197 -9.92 21.93 25.38
CA MET A 197 -9.32 22.81 24.37
C MET A 197 -9.60 24.31 24.60
N ASN A 198 -10.27 24.68 25.68
CA ASN A 198 -10.45 26.09 26.07
C ASN A 198 -9.25 26.68 26.86
N VAL A 199 -8.11 25.98 26.91
CA VAL A 199 -6.85 26.57 27.35
C VAL A 199 -6.05 26.91 26.11
N VAL A 200 -6.12 28.20 25.80
CA VAL A 200 -5.48 28.91 24.69
C VAL A 200 -3.99 28.59 24.60
N CYS A 201 -3.52 28.33 23.37
CA CYS A 201 -2.22 28.74 22.90
C CYS A 201 -2.44 29.65 21.69
#